data_AF-A0A1P9X4C8-F1
#
_entry.id   AF-A0A1P9X4C8-F1
#
_cell.length_a   1.000
_cell.length_b   1.000
_cell.length_c   1.000
_cell.angle_alpha   90.00
_cell.angle_beta   90.00
_cell.angle_gamma   90.00
#
_symmetry.space_group_name_H-M   'P 1'
#
loop_
_entity.id
_entity.type
_entity.pdbx_description
1 polymer ?
#
loop_
_entity_poly.entity_id
_entity_poly.type
_entity_poly.pdbx_seq_one_letter_code
_entity_poly.pdbx_strand_id
1 'polypeptide(L)'
;MKTQNAVRLLAWTLVVALPVWFGSCSKSGSDSVTPNTIEGTYVISGMTINPGVDFFQTGQRTTDLLAFFRGLPNGLGNDVVTCLTTTTITFNSGGKLASKAGQKCDVSTVDPTDFDANSTWKLDGNKLTISSGSGVEVYDVTRNGNTMTMAQTETEDYGEGTKTYTTTLQLTKQ
;
A
#
# COMPACT_ATOMS: atom_id res chain seq x y z
N MET A 1 35.30 -31.19 -70.98
CA MET A 1 35.95 -31.01 -69.65
C MET A 1 34.91 -30.34 -68.75
N LYS A 2 34.13 -31.08 -67.95
CA LYS A 2 34.41 -31.59 -66.59
C LYS A 2 34.76 -30.47 -65.58
N THR A 3 33.77 -30.08 -64.78
CA THR A 3 33.79 -29.91 -63.29
C THR A 3 32.49 -29.21 -62.89
N GLN A 4 31.36 -29.93 -62.74
CA GLN A 4 30.89 -30.61 -61.53
C GLN A 4 30.96 -29.80 -60.22
N ASN A 5 29.77 -29.39 -59.76
CA ASN A 5 29.22 -29.71 -58.43
C ASN A 5 30.23 -29.79 -57.28
N ALA A 6 30.49 -28.67 -56.61
CA ALA A 6 31.21 -28.69 -55.33
C ALA A 6 30.86 -27.55 -54.34
N VAL A 7 29.82 -26.75 -54.58
CA VAL A 7 29.48 -25.60 -53.70
C VAL A 7 28.30 -25.90 -52.74
N ARG A 8 27.65 -27.07 -52.85
CA ARG A 8 26.51 -27.45 -51.99
C ARG A 8 26.82 -28.45 -50.88
N LEU A 9 28.09 -28.82 -50.69
CA LEU A 9 28.52 -29.86 -49.74
C LEU A 9 29.73 -29.41 -48.89
N LEU A 10 29.72 -28.16 -48.44
CA LEU A 10 30.54 -27.70 -47.32
C LEU A 10 29.58 -27.05 -46.32
N ALA A 11 29.11 -27.87 -45.39
CA ALA A 11 29.63 -27.83 -44.03
C ALA A 11 29.00 -26.63 -43.29
N TRP A 12 27.78 -26.73 -42.74
CA TRP A 12 27.25 -27.86 -41.94
C TRP A 12 28.24 -28.33 -40.83
N THR A 13 29.23 -27.49 -40.49
CA THR A 13 30.17 -27.69 -39.36
C THR A 13 30.21 -26.48 -38.41
N LEU A 14 29.35 -25.47 -38.60
CA LEU A 14 29.34 -24.24 -37.79
C LEU A 14 28.07 -24.10 -36.94
N VAL A 15 27.51 -25.22 -36.48
CA VAL A 15 26.28 -25.26 -35.64
C VAL A 15 26.52 -26.00 -34.30
N VAL A 16 27.76 -26.41 -33.98
CA VAL A 16 28.05 -27.23 -32.78
C VAL A 16 28.95 -26.52 -31.76
N ALA A 17 29.14 -25.20 -31.86
CA ALA A 17 30.10 -24.47 -31.04
C ALA A 17 29.55 -23.20 -30.35
N LEU A 18 28.28 -23.20 -29.94
CA LEU A 18 27.84 -22.29 -28.88
C LEU A 18 27.17 -23.12 -27.77
N PRO A 19 27.93 -23.48 -26.72
CA PRO A 19 27.47 -24.32 -25.63
C PRO A 19 26.44 -23.56 -24.77
N VAL A 20 25.24 -24.14 -24.70
CA VAL A 20 24.44 -24.35 -23.48
C VAL A 20 24.74 -23.39 -22.33
N TRP A 21 24.33 -22.13 -22.48
CA TRP A 21 24.26 -21.18 -21.35
C TRP A 21 22.87 -21.23 -20.69
N PHE A 22 22.43 -22.46 -20.41
CA PHE A 22 21.34 -22.78 -19.52
C PHE A 22 21.91 -23.68 -18.42
N GLY A 23 22.57 -23.04 -17.47
CA GLY A 23 23.17 -23.72 -16.34
C GLY A 23 23.59 -22.73 -15.27
N SER A 24 22.79 -22.67 -14.20
CA SER A 24 23.23 -22.29 -12.86
C SER A 24 23.63 -20.82 -12.64
N CYS A 25 22.62 -19.94 -12.53
CA CYS A 25 22.66 -19.00 -11.40
C CYS A 25 22.38 -19.83 -10.15
N SER A 26 23.45 -20.29 -9.53
CA SER A 26 23.44 -20.86 -8.19
C SER A 26 22.92 -19.81 -7.22
N LYS A 27 21.90 -20.21 -6.47
CA LYS A 27 21.32 -19.51 -5.33
C LYS A 27 22.43 -19.13 -4.34
N SER A 28 22.78 -17.85 -4.29
CA SER A 28 23.53 -17.23 -3.20
C SER A 28 23.20 -15.75 -3.20
N GLY A 29 22.26 -15.41 -2.34
CA GLY A 29 21.55 -14.14 -2.35
C GLY A 29 20.07 -14.45 -2.30
N SER A 30 19.53 -14.57 -1.08
CA SER A 30 18.09 -14.59 -0.86
C SER A 30 17.53 -13.23 -1.24
N ASP A 31 17.41 -12.97 -2.55
CA ASP A 31 16.40 -12.06 -3.05
C ASP A 31 15.08 -12.77 -2.80
N SER A 32 14.62 -12.64 -1.56
CA SER A 32 13.22 -12.72 -1.24
C SER A 32 12.54 -11.81 -2.26
N VAL A 33 11.96 -12.42 -3.30
CA VAL A 33 10.90 -11.78 -4.05
C VAL A 33 9.83 -11.53 -3.01
N THR A 34 9.89 -10.34 -2.40
CA THR A 34 8.85 -9.89 -1.49
C THR A 34 7.58 -9.99 -2.33
N PRO A 35 6.57 -10.77 -1.92
CA PRO A 35 5.36 -10.88 -2.72
C PRO A 35 4.92 -9.46 -3.04
N ASN A 36 4.83 -9.07 -4.31
CA ASN A 36 4.34 -7.73 -4.69
C ASN A 36 2.84 -7.58 -4.42
N THR A 37 2.30 -8.44 -3.56
CA THR A 37 0.91 -8.47 -3.18
C THR A 37 0.85 -7.90 -1.76
N ILE A 38 -0.03 -6.92 -1.57
CA ILE A 38 -0.44 -6.41 -0.26
C ILE A 38 -1.61 -7.23 0.29
N GLU A 39 -1.81 -8.44 -0.25
CA GLU A 39 -2.95 -9.27 0.09
C GLU A 39 -2.92 -9.68 1.56
N GLY A 40 -4.09 -9.66 2.18
CA GLY A 40 -4.29 -10.04 3.58
C GLY A 40 -5.17 -9.06 4.32
N THR A 41 -5.35 -9.35 5.61
CA THR A 41 -6.17 -8.57 6.53
C THR A 41 -5.26 -7.72 7.40
N TYR A 42 -5.60 -6.44 7.53
CA TYR A 42 -4.83 -5.44 8.25
C TYR A 42 -5.71 -4.67 9.21
N VAL A 43 -5.12 -4.15 10.27
CA VAL A 43 -5.74 -3.16 11.17
C VAL A 43 -4.92 -1.89 11.21
N ILE A 44 -5.55 -0.77 11.52
CA ILE A 44 -4.85 0.51 11.70
C ILE A 44 -4.07 0.48 13.01
N SER A 45 -2.75 0.63 12.91
CA SER A 45 -1.84 0.69 14.06
C SER A 45 -1.26 2.08 14.30
N GLY A 46 -1.36 2.99 13.32
CA GLY A 46 -0.87 4.35 13.43
C GLY A 46 -1.51 5.27 12.39
N MET A 47 -1.62 6.55 12.73
CA MET A 47 -2.09 7.59 11.83
C MET A 47 -1.37 8.89 12.14
N THR A 48 -0.65 9.42 11.16
CA THR A 48 0.13 10.64 11.33
C THR A 48 -0.17 11.66 10.24
N ILE A 49 0.10 12.93 10.55
CA ILE A 49 -0.01 14.05 9.62
C ILE A 49 1.25 14.91 9.69
N ASN A 50 1.74 15.37 8.54
CA ASN A 50 2.93 16.21 8.42
C ASN A 50 2.73 17.30 7.36
N PRO A 51 2.99 18.59 7.66
CA PRO A 51 3.34 19.14 8.96
C PRO A 51 2.23 18.94 9.99
N GLY A 52 2.58 19.00 11.27
CA GLY A 52 1.58 18.89 12.34
C GLY A 52 0.58 20.05 12.31
N VAL A 53 -0.64 19.78 12.77
CA VAL A 53 -1.78 20.72 12.77
C VAL A 53 -2.05 21.22 14.18
N ASP A 54 -2.29 22.51 14.33
CA ASP A 54 -2.77 23.10 15.61
C ASP A 54 -4.30 23.19 15.63
N PHE A 55 -4.95 22.05 15.89
CA PHE A 55 -6.42 21.92 15.84
C PHE A 55 -7.17 22.87 16.78
N PHE A 56 -6.52 23.37 17.85
CA PHE A 56 -7.13 24.23 18.85
C PHE A 56 -6.58 25.66 18.86
N GLN A 57 -5.72 26.01 17.90
CA GLN A 57 -5.07 27.32 17.81
C GLN A 57 -4.36 27.73 19.12
N THR A 58 -3.73 26.76 19.78
CA THR A 58 -3.04 26.91 21.08
C THR A 58 -1.52 27.07 20.94
N GLY A 59 -0.99 26.92 19.72
CA GLY A 59 0.42 26.80 19.39
C GLY A 59 0.95 25.36 19.45
N GLN A 60 0.16 24.38 19.90
CA GLN A 60 0.58 22.98 19.95
C GLN A 60 0.24 22.24 18.66
N ARG A 61 1.27 21.74 17.97
CA ARG A 61 1.08 20.98 16.74
C ARG A 61 0.96 19.48 17.00
N THR A 62 -0.11 18.90 16.45
CA THR A 62 -0.38 17.47 16.47
C THR A 62 0.15 16.82 15.19
N THR A 63 0.99 15.80 15.36
CA THR A 63 1.43 14.93 14.26
C THR A 63 0.93 13.49 14.38
N ASP A 64 0.51 13.06 15.58
CA ASP A 64 -0.07 11.74 15.83
C ASP A 64 -1.58 11.90 16.08
N LEU A 65 -2.36 11.50 15.07
CA LEU A 65 -3.81 11.68 15.09
C LEU A 65 -4.49 10.70 16.06
N LEU A 66 -3.95 9.49 16.24
CA LEU A 66 -4.51 8.56 17.22
C LEU A 66 -4.25 9.05 18.65
N ALA A 67 -3.06 9.58 18.93
CA ALA A 67 -2.76 10.18 20.23
C ALA A 67 -3.62 11.42 20.50
N PHE A 68 -3.85 12.25 19.47
CA PHE A 68 -4.74 13.40 19.57
C PHE A 68 -6.17 12.99 19.94
N PHE A 69 -6.76 12.02 19.24
CA PHE A 69 -8.10 11.55 19.57
C PHE A 69 -8.17 10.98 21.00
N ARG A 70 -7.19 10.19 21.45
CA ARG A 70 -7.11 9.71 22.84
C ARG A 70 -7.03 10.86 23.86
N GLY A 71 -6.43 11.98 23.49
CA GLY A 71 -6.26 13.16 24.34
C GLY A 71 -7.50 14.03 24.49
N LEU A 72 -8.58 13.77 23.74
CA LEU A 72 -9.80 14.57 23.81
C LEU A 72 -10.48 14.47 25.20
N PRO A 73 -11.05 15.58 25.72
CA PRO A 73 -11.68 15.61 27.03
C PRO A 73 -12.74 14.53 27.22
N ASN A 74 -12.90 14.05 28.46
CA ASN A 74 -13.91 13.05 28.84
C ASN A 74 -13.83 11.72 28.06
N GLY A 75 -12.70 11.44 27.41
CA GLY A 75 -12.51 10.21 26.63
C GLY A 75 -13.32 10.17 25.34
N LEU A 76 -13.78 11.32 24.83
CA LEU A 76 -14.61 11.40 23.62
C LEU A 76 -13.99 10.73 22.39
N GLY A 77 -12.66 10.75 22.26
CA GLY A 77 -11.97 10.10 21.14
C GLY A 77 -11.54 8.66 21.41
N ASN A 78 -11.82 8.07 22.58
CA ASN A 78 -11.46 6.68 22.86
C ASN A 78 -12.28 5.69 22.01
N ASP A 79 -13.57 5.95 21.83
CA ASP A 79 -14.44 5.14 20.99
C ASP A 79 -14.03 5.27 19.50
N VAL A 80 -13.65 6.48 19.06
CA VAL A 80 -13.08 6.73 17.71
C VAL A 80 -11.80 5.92 17.49
N VAL A 81 -10.86 5.98 18.44
CA VAL A 81 -9.59 5.25 18.35
C VAL A 81 -9.84 3.74 18.36
N THR A 82 -10.77 3.27 19.20
CA THR A 82 -11.15 1.86 19.25
C THR A 82 -11.73 1.41 17.92
N CYS A 83 -12.65 2.20 17.35
CA CYS A 83 -13.24 1.97 16.04
C CYS A 83 -12.17 1.87 14.95
N LEU A 84 -11.27 2.86 14.84
CA LEU A 84 -10.22 2.86 13.84
C LEU A 84 -9.25 1.68 14.00
N THR A 85 -8.75 1.46 15.22
CA THR A 85 -7.69 0.47 15.48
C THR A 85 -8.18 -0.99 15.49
N THR A 86 -9.50 -1.21 15.55
CA THR A 86 -10.09 -2.55 15.45
C THR A 86 -10.83 -2.78 14.13
N THR A 87 -10.94 -1.76 13.27
CA THR A 87 -11.43 -1.93 11.90
C THR A 87 -10.43 -2.77 11.12
N THR A 88 -10.94 -3.78 10.43
CA THR A 88 -10.11 -4.64 9.57
C THR A 88 -10.33 -4.29 8.11
N ILE A 89 -9.24 -4.12 7.37
CA ILE A 89 -9.20 -3.91 5.92
C ILE A 89 -8.57 -5.14 5.29
N THR A 90 -9.28 -5.76 4.34
CA THR A 90 -8.84 -6.96 3.65
C THR A 90 -8.60 -6.66 2.18
N PHE A 91 -7.34 -6.78 1.77
CA PHE A 91 -6.93 -6.77 0.37
C PHE A 91 -7.05 -8.21 -0.16
N ASN A 92 -8.15 -8.50 -0.87
CA ASN A 92 -8.38 -9.82 -1.44
C ASN A 92 -7.60 -10.01 -2.73
N SER A 93 -7.31 -11.27 -3.05
CA SER A 93 -6.79 -11.64 -4.37
C SER A 93 -7.78 -11.24 -5.47
N GLY A 94 -7.24 -10.85 -6.63
CA GLY A 94 -8.04 -10.32 -7.73
C GLY A 94 -8.45 -8.85 -7.57
N GLY A 95 -7.85 -8.10 -6.63
CA GLY A 95 -7.99 -6.65 -6.55
C GLY A 95 -9.28 -6.16 -5.90
N LYS A 96 -9.93 -6.98 -5.06
CA LYS A 96 -11.14 -6.59 -4.31
C LYS A 96 -10.80 -6.17 -2.89
N LEU A 97 -11.41 -5.07 -2.43
CA LEU A 97 -11.32 -4.63 -1.04
C LEU A 97 -12.55 -5.13 -0.27
N ALA A 98 -12.32 -5.46 0.99
CA ALA A 98 -13.39 -5.63 1.96
C ALA A 98 -12.98 -4.95 3.26
N SER A 99 -13.95 -4.42 4.00
CA SER A 99 -13.73 -3.93 5.35
C SER A 99 -14.78 -4.46 6.30
N LYS A 100 -14.37 -4.57 7.56
CA LYS A 100 -15.28 -4.87 8.66
C LYS A 100 -15.09 -3.81 9.72
N ALA A 101 -16.19 -3.18 10.11
CA ALA A 101 -16.20 -2.13 11.11
C ALA A 101 -15.60 -2.65 12.42
N GLY A 102 -14.76 -1.82 13.03
CA GLY A 102 -14.23 -2.05 14.34
C GLY A 102 -15.28 -1.96 15.44
N GLN A 103 -14.89 -2.36 16.64
CA GLN A 103 -15.68 -2.12 17.85
C GLN A 103 -15.91 -0.63 18.03
N LYS A 104 -17.10 -0.22 18.49
CA LYS A 104 -17.44 1.19 18.75
C LYS A 104 -17.53 2.08 17.50
N CYS A 105 -17.48 1.52 16.30
CA CYS A 105 -17.87 2.25 15.10
C CYS A 105 -19.39 2.46 15.11
N ASP A 106 -19.81 3.63 15.56
CA ASP A 106 -21.16 4.13 15.32
C ASP A 106 -21.14 4.90 13.99
N VAL A 107 -21.93 4.42 13.03
CA VAL A 107 -22.04 4.92 11.64
C VAL A 107 -22.37 6.42 11.53
N SER A 108 -22.69 7.07 12.65
CA SER A 108 -22.97 8.50 12.74
C SER A 108 -21.74 9.41 12.85
N THR A 109 -20.54 8.88 13.15
CA THR A 109 -19.36 9.73 13.47
C THR A 109 -18.08 9.39 12.71
N VAL A 110 -17.85 8.11 12.39
CA VAL A 110 -16.71 7.67 11.56
C VAL A 110 -17.20 6.43 10.81
N ASP A 111 -17.21 6.47 9.48
CA ASP A 111 -17.41 5.27 8.66
C ASP A 111 -16.06 4.81 8.11
N PRO A 112 -15.27 4.05 8.89
CA PRO A 112 -14.03 3.48 8.37
C PRO A 112 -14.31 2.30 7.41
N THR A 113 -15.58 2.02 7.11
CA THR A 113 -16.06 0.98 6.19
C THR A 113 -16.60 1.53 4.87
N ASP A 114 -16.26 2.77 4.51
CA ASP A 114 -16.66 3.39 3.23
C ASP A 114 -16.08 2.68 1.98
N PHE A 115 -15.35 1.57 2.17
CA PHE A 115 -15.15 0.59 1.13
C PHE A 115 -16.45 -0.19 0.91
N ASP A 116 -17.29 0.33 0.01
CA ASP A 116 -18.46 -0.39 -0.46
C ASP A 116 -18.11 -1.79 -1.01
N ALA A 117 -19.11 -2.64 -1.18
CA ALA A 117 -18.92 -4.01 -1.67
C ALA A 117 -18.25 -4.11 -3.05
N ASN A 118 -18.17 -3.01 -3.80
CA ASN A 118 -17.58 -2.95 -5.12
C ASN A 118 -16.15 -2.43 -5.12
N SER A 119 -15.65 -1.97 -3.96
CA SER A 119 -14.35 -1.33 -3.84
C SER A 119 -13.23 -2.24 -4.31
N THR A 120 -12.30 -1.65 -5.04
CA THR A 120 -11.18 -2.34 -5.67
C THR A 120 -9.86 -1.70 -5.31
N TRP A 121 -8.79 -2.48 -5.44
CA TRP A 121 -7.44 -2.01 -5.25
C TRP A 121 -6.52 -2.51 -6.36
N LYS A 122 -5.51 -1.71 -6.69
CA LYS A 122 -4.44 -2.06 -7.61
C LYS A 122 -3.13 -1.51 -7.09
N LEU A 123 -2.09 -2.35 -7.05
CA LEU A 123 -0.74 -1.92 -6.69
C LEU A 123 0.16 -1.96 -7.92
N ASP A 124 0.65 -0.79 -8.34
CA ASP A 124 1.62 -0.61 -9.41
C ASP A 124 2.94 -0.09 -8.83
N GLY A 125 3.91 -0.99 -8.63
CA GLY A 125 5.13 -0.67 -7.88
C GLY A 125 4.82 -0.33 -6.42
N ASN A 126 5.09 0.91 -6.02
CA ASN A 126 4.77 1.43 -4.69
C ASN A 126 3.52 2.33 -4.68
N LYS A 127 2.78 2.41 -5.79
CA LYS A 127 1.55 3.22 -5.86
C LYS A 127 0.34 2.31 -5.73
N LEU A 128 -0.40 2.46 -4.63
CA LEU A 128 -1.67 1.79 -4.40
C LEU A 128 -2.81 2.70 -4.83
N THR A 129 -3.58 2.26 -5.81
CA THR A 129 -4.83 2.91 -6.20
C THR A 129 -5.97 2.16 -5.54
N ILE A 130 -6.83 2.88 -4.82
CA ILE A 130 -8.08 2.38 -4.27
C ILE A 130 -9.21 3.07 -5.03
N SER A 131 -10.22 2.30 -5.45
CA SER A 131 -11.42 2.82 -6.10
C SER A 131 -12.65 2.33 -5.37
N SER A 132 -13.47 3.25 -4.89
CA SER A 132 -14.72 3.04 -4.15
C SER A 132 -15.85 3.85 -4.78
N GLY A 133 -17.08 3.73 -4.26
CA GLY A 133 -18.18 4.60 -4.63
C GLY A 133 -17.95 6.08 -4.30
N SER A 134 -17.06 6.39 -3.35
CA SER A 134 -16.66 7.75 -2.98
C SER A 134 -15.60 8.36 -3.91
N GLY A 135 -14.85 7.55 -4.66
CA GLY A 135 -13.91 8.04 -5.67
C GLY A 135 -12.69 7.15 -5.87
N VAL A 136 -11.61 7.77 -6.34
CA VAL A 136 -10.32 7.12 -6.56
C VAL A 136 -9.25 7.83 -5.75
N GLU A 137 -8.57 7.08 -4.89
CA GLU A 137 -7.49 7.56 -4.05
C GLU A 137 -6.18 6.85 -4.41
N VAL A 138 -5.06 7.57 -4.32
CA VAL A 138 -3.74 7.04 -4.65
C VAL A 138 -2.79 7.26 -3.50
N TYR A 139 -2.19 6.17 -3.03
CA TYR A 139 -1.29 6.12 -1.90
C TYR A 139 0.11 5.70 -2.32
N ASP A 140 1.12 6.32 -1.71
CA ASP A 140 2.49 5.80 -1.66
C ASP A 140 2.59 4.73 -0.57
N VAL A 141 2.98 3.52 -0.98
CA VAL A 141 3.04 2.35 -0.12
C VAL A 141 4.48 1.96 0.18
N THR A 142 4.77 1.78 1.47
CA THR A 142 6.00 1.10 1.92
C THR A 142 5.64 -0.09 2.80
N ARG A 143 6.51 -1.09 2.84
CA ARG A 143 6.30 -2.33 3.58
C ARG A 143 7.53 -2.70 4.37
N ASN A 144 7.34 -3.05 5.63
CA ASN A 144 8.39 -3.52 6.52
C ASN A 144 7.83 -4.65 7.41
N GLY A 145 8.15 -5.90 7.07
CA GLY A 145 7.60 -7.08 7.74
C GLY A 145 6.07 -7.12 7.65
N ASN A 146 5.41 -7.14 8.81
CA ASN A 146 3.95 -7.15 8.92
C ASN A 146 3.32 -5.75 8.85
N THR A 147 4.13 -4.70 8.71
CA THR A 147 3.66 -3.32 8.67
C THR A 147 3.67 -2.79 7.25
N MET A 148 2.56 -2.16 6.86
CA MET A 148 2.39 -1.41 5.62
C MET A 148 2.11 0.04 5.97
N THR A 149 2.76 0.98 5.30
CA THR A 149 2.39 2.39 5.38
C THR A 149 1.73 2.80 4.08
N MET A 150 0.66 3.57 4.16
CA MET A 150 0.01 4.22 3.03
C MET A 150 0.07 5.72 3.27
N ALA A 151 0.71 6.47 2.38
CA ALA A 151 0.83 7.91 2.49
C ALA A 151 0.12 8.60 1.32
N GLN A 152 -0.61 9.67 1.62
CA GLN A 152 -1.28 10.51 0.63
C GLN A 152 -0.94 11.97 0.95
N THR A 153 -0.78 12.78 -0.09
CA THR A 153 -0.49 14.20 0.06
C THR A 153 -1.60 15.02 -0.54
N GLU A 154 -2.18 15.90 0.27
CA GLU A 154 -3.34 16.71 -0.09
C GLU A 154 -3.15 18.15 0.36
N THR A 155 -3.92 19.06 -0.21
CA THR A 155 -3.93 20.46 0.18
C THR A 155 -5.23 20.75 0.89
N GLU A 156 -5.15 21.13 2.16
CA GLU A 156 -6.30 21.26 3.06
C GLU A 156 -6.15 22.52 3.93
N ASP A 157 -7.26 23.04 4.44
CA ASP A 157 -7.26 24.13 5.43
C ASP A 157 -7.86 23.65 6.76
N TYR A 158 -6.97 23.35 7.72
CA TYR A 158 -7.36 22.99 9.09
C TYR A 158 -7.51 24.22 10.01
N GLY A 159 -7.76 25.41 9.46
CA GLY A 159 -7.93 26.65 10.23
C GLY A 159 -6.63 27.46 10.40
N GLU A 160 -5.55 27.05 9.75
CA GLU A 160 -4.27 27.77 9.71
C GLU A 160 -3.94 28.30 8.30
N GLY A 161 -4.94 28.34 7.42
CA GLY A 161 -4.79 28.59 6.00
C GLY A 161 -4.43 27.33 5.23
N THR A 162 -4.70 27.35 3.92
CA THR A 162 -4.44 26.25 3.00
C THR A 162 -2.97 25.85 2.98
N LYS A 163 -2.67 24.59 3.31
CA LYS A 163 -1.32 24.01 3.32
C LYS A 163 -1.34 22.60 2.74
N THR A 164 -0.18 22.15 2.27
CA THR A 164 0.01 20.76 1.84
C THR A 164 0.37 19.88 3.03
N TYR A 165 -0.39 18.80 3.21
CA TYR A 165 -0.22 17.82 4.27
C TYR A 165 0.00 16.44 3.68
N THR A 166 0.92 15.68 4.27
CA THR A 166 1.05 14.25 4.05
C THR A 166 0.44 13.52 5.24
N THR A 167 -0.63 12.78 4.98
CA THR A 167 -1.23 11.87 5.95
C THR A 167 -0.66 10.49 5.71
N THR A 168 -0.20 9.82 6.78
CA THR A 168 0.32 8.45 6.71
C THR A 168 -0.50 7.54 7.60
N LEU A 169 -1.10 6.51 6.99
CA LEU A 169 -1.75 5.41 7.67
C LEU A 169 -0.75 4.26 7.82
N GLN A 170 -0.59 3.78 9.05
CA GLN A 170 0.16 2.57 9.33
C GLN A 170 -0.81 1.42 9.59
N LEU A 171 -0.65 0.35 8.83
CA LEU A 171 -1.45 -0.85 8.84
C LEU A 171 -0.60 -2.03 9.30
N THR A 172 -1.08 -2.80 10.26
CA THR A 172 -0.41 -4.03 10.72
C THR A 172 -1.23 -5.25 10.32
N LYS A 173 -0.58 -6.20 9.64
CA LYS A 173 -1.18 -7.47 9.22
C LYS A 173 -1.60 -8.30 10.44
N GLN A 174 -2.82 -8.85 10.40
CA GLN A 174 -3.39 -9.73 11.41
C GLN A 174 -3.11 -11.21 11.11
#